data_AF-A0A6M6BM56-F1
#
_entry.id   AF-A0A6M6BM56-F1
#
_cell.length_a   1.000
_cell.length_b   1.000
_cell.length_c   1.000
_cell.angle_alpha   90.00
_cell.angle_beta   90.00
_cell.angle_gamma   90.00
#
_symmetry.space_group_name_H-M   'P 1'
#
loop_
_entity.id
_entity.type
_entity.pdbx_description
1 polymer ?
#
loop_
_entity_poly.entity_id
_entity_poly.type
_entity_poly.pdbx_seq_one_letter_code
_entity_poly.pdbx_strand_id
1 'polypeptide(L)'
;MSSYPPYVITHIHLDKEPQLPALTYQGQGNYVVFWWKNVALGHSFIEPNQVVSSAQWPNVILKAIEPAVARYAAKAGVDTAQWQVWVTQEEVSRWSEWLGTLLKPWAPDTIQPQVPVSVIICTRNRAASLQLCIEALNRMTCQPAEIIVVDNAPPDDSTKKVAESFANVRYVMEPSVGLSYARNAGVRNSTSDIVAFTDDDVLVHPEWVYRVWETFLDKSVFAMTGLIIAAELDTEAQQIFEKHWSFNRGYQDIAYDQAYFKRVESAGPPVWEIGAGANTAFRKEVFNRVGLFDERLGPGAAGCNDDSEMWFRVLVGGCTIQYNPRAVVYHTHRREVKDLKRQIFTYMSGFTTAALIQQKHHPRAGYAKQLYWHIPKYYGSLLRAGFPRFTFRNRTLWAELKGIVNGLKYYYEHRNQPSQSHNQ
;
A
#
# COMPACT_ATOMS: atom_id res chain seq x y z
N MET A 1 0.26 -3.54 -33.47
CA MET A 1 0.94 -3.84 -32.19
C MET A 1 0.46 -2.83 -31.16
N SER A 2 0.08 -3.27 -29.96
CA SER A 2 -0.25 -2.34 -28.86
C SER A 2 0.94 -1.41 -28.63
N SER A 3 0.71 -0.11 -28.42
CA SER A 3 1.78 0.83 -28.07
C SER A 3 2.36 0.55 -26.67
N TYR A 4 1.69 -0.29 -25.87
CA TYR A 4 2.11 -0.68 -24.52
C TYR A 4 1.91 -2.19 -24.37
N PRO A 5 2.97 -2.99 -24.55
CA PRO A 5 2.87 -4.42 -24.36
C PRO A 5 2.76 -4.79 -22.88
N PRO A 6 2.17 -5.96 -22.54
CA PRO A 6 1.99 -6.40 -21.17
C PRO A 6 3.34 -6.65 -20.46
N TYR A 7 3.29 -6.70 -19.12
CA TYR A 7 4.41 -7.14 -18.28
C TYR A 7 4.10 -8.49 -17.65
N VAL A 8 5.04 -9.44 -17.74
CA VAL A 8 5.00 -10.64 -16.89
C VAL A 8 5.53 -10.27 -15.52
N ILE A 9 4.79 -10.64 -14.46
CA ILE A 9 5.31 -10.55 -13.11
C ILE A 9 6.00 -11.88 -12.76
N THR A 10 7.28 -11.81 -12.38
CA THR A 10 8.08 -13.00 -12.04
C THR A 10 8.62 -12.89 -10.63
N HIS A 11 8.35 -13.89 -9.81
CA HIS A 11 8.87 -13.99 -8.45
C HIS A 11 10.10 -14.89 -8.45
N ILE A 12 11.27 -14.34 -8.12
CA ILE A 12 12.53 -15.07 -8.07
C ILE A 12 12.93 -15.28 -6.62
N HIS A 13 13.13 -16.53 -6.24
CA HIS A 13 13.57 -16.95 -4.91
C HIS A 13 15.10 -17.15 -4.89
N LEU A 14 15.79 -16.35 -4.09
CA LEU A 14 17.24 -16.33 -3.94
C LEU A 14 17.77 -17.34 -2.92
N ASP A 15 16.87 -18.05 -2.21
CA ASP A 15 17.23 -19.16 -1.33
C ASP A 15 17.56 -20.47 -2.09
N LYS A 16 17.30 -20.50 -3.40
CA LYS A 16 17.57 -21.62 -4.32
C LYS A 16 18.23 -21.07 -5.59
N GLU A 17 18.61 -21.95 -6.51
CA GLU A 17 19.09 -21.54 -7.83
C GLU A 17 18.03 -20.67 -8.53
N PRO A 18 18.34 -19.40 -8.86
CA PRO A 18 17.35 -18.47 -9.40
C PRO A 18 16.81 -18.94 -10.76
N GLN A 19 15.50 -19.15 -10.85
CA GLN A 19 14.82 -19.40 -12.12
C GLN A 19 14.62 -18.08 -12.87
N LEU A 20 15.64 -17.69 -13.63
CA LEU A 20 15.65 -16.44 -14.40
C LEU A 20 14.66 -16.52 -15.58
N PRO A 21 13.83 -15.49 -15.83
CA PRO A 21 12.92 -15.52 -16.96
C PRO A 21 13.72 -15.52 -18.26
N ALA A 22 13.29 -16.33 -19.23
CA ALA A 22 14.01 -16.50 -20.49
C ALA A 22 14.03 -15.22 -21.37
N LEU A 23 13.30 -14.17 -20.98
CA LEU A 23 13.11 -12.90 -21.71
C LEU A 23 12.83 -13.12 -23.20
N THR A 24 12.16 -14.23 -23.53
CA THR A 24 12.10 -14.83 -24.87
C THR A 24 11.09 -14.17 -25.81
N TYR A 25 10.15 -13.39 -25.28
CA TYR A 25 9.09 -12.77 -26.09
C TYR A 25 9.48 -11.35 -26.50
N GLN A 26 9.76 -11.18 -27.80
CA GLN A 26 9.89 -9.86 -28.41
C GLN A 26 8.62 -9.05 -28.15
N GLY A 27 8.79 -7.88 -27.55
CA GLY A 27 7.68 -6.99 -27.23
C GLY A 27 6.90 -7.33 -25.96
N GLN A 28 7.49 -7.93 -24.93
CA GLN A 28 6.89 -8.02 -23.58
C GLN A 28 7.85 -7.48 -22.51
N GLY A 29 7.34 -6.79 -21.48
CA GLY A 29 8.13 -6.35 -20.32
C GLY A 29 8.17 -7.40 -19.22
N ASN A 30 9.11 -7.29 -18.28
CA ASN A 30 9.16 -8.16 -17.09
C ASN A 30 9.24 -7.31 -15.81
N TYR A 31 8.35 -7.58 -14.86
CA TYR A 31 8.39 -7.01 -13.52
C TYR A 31 8.85 -8.11 -12.56
N VAL A 32 10.12 -8.07 -12.20
CA VAL A 32 10.77 -9.13 -11.44
C VAL A 32 10.85 -8.73 -9.98
N VAL A 33 10.30 -9.55 -9.08
CA VAL A 33 10.39 -9.35 -7.62
C VAL A 33 11.30 -10.42 -7.03
N PHE A 34 12.29 -9.99 -6.25
CA PHE A 34 13.28 -10.85 -5.63
C PHE A 34 12.91 -11.13 -4.17
N TRP A 35 12.99 -12.40 -3.80
CA TRP A 35 12.62 -12.92 -2.49
C TRP A 35 13.77 -13.73 -1.92
N TRP A 36 13.88 -13.76 -0.60
CA TRP A 36 14.58 -14.83 0.10
C TRP A 36 13.57 -15.50 1.03
N LYS A 37 13.23 -16.77 0.77
CA LYS A 37 12.05 -17.43 1.36
C LYS A 37 10.80 -16.54 1.22
N ASN A 38 10.25 -16.06 2.34
CA ASN A 38 9.02 -15.27 2.44
C ASN A 38 9.30 -13.76 2.62
N VAL A 39 10.55 -13.31 2.48
CA VAL A 39 10.94 -11.90 2.61
C VAL A 39 11.24 -11.31 1.25
N ALA A 40 10.43 -10.35 0.81
CA ALA A 40 10.70 -9.59 -0.41
C ALA A 40 11.87 -8.61 -0.19
N LEU A 41 12.83 -8.59 -1.10
CA LEU A 41 14.07 -7.80 -0.98
C LEU A 41 14.21 -6.70 -2.02
N GLY A 42 13.52 -6.81 -3.16
CA GLY A 42 13.69 -5.85 -4.24
C GLY A 42 12.79 -6.14 -5.44
N HIS A 43 12.71 -5.20 -6.37
CA HIS A 43 12.17 -5.46 -7.70
C HIS A 43 12.97 -4.77 -8.80
N SER A 44 12.75 -5.20 -10.04
CA SER A 44 13.26 -4.55 -11.24
C SER A 44 12.23 -4.59 -12.37
N PHE A 45 12.16 -3.51 -13.14
CA PHE A 45 11.47 -3.48 -14.43
C PHE A 45 12.50 -3.75 -15.53
N ILE A 46 12.26 -4.78 -16.33
CA ILE A 46 12.95 -5.02 -17.60
C ILE A 46 11.99 -4.55 -18.70
N GLU A 47 12.37 -3.48 -19.38
CA GLU A 47 11.50 -2.85 -20.38
C GLU A 47 11.30 -3.78 -21.60
N PRO A 48 10.18 -3.65 -22.34
CA PRO A 48 9.96 -4.42 -23.55
C PRO A 48 11.11 -4.26 -24.54
N ASN A 49 11.59 -5.39 -25.08
CA ASN A 49 12.76 -5.48 -25.97
C ASN A 49 14.12 -5.16 -25.34
N GLN A 50 14.18 -4.92 -24.02
CA GLN A 50 15.45 -4.87 -23.32
C GLN A 50 16.02 -6.29 -23.23
N VAL A 51 17.21 -6.50 -23.78
CA VAL A 51 17.94 -7.76 -23.67
C VAL A 51 18.76 -7.74 -22.39
N VAL A 52 18.57 -8.75 -21.53
CA VAL A 52 19.43 -9.02 -20.37
C VAL A 52 20.07 -10.38 -20.60
N SER A 53 21.37 -10.41 -20.86
CA SER A 53 22.14 -11.66 -20.98
C SER A 53 22.30 -12.33 -19.61
N SER A 54 22.63 -13.63 -19.60
CA SER A 54 22.91 -14.37 -18.36
C SER A 54 23.93 -13.64 -17.48
N ALA A 55 24.99 -13.09 -18.08
CA ALA A 55 26.04 -12.35 -17.38
C ALA A 55 25.59 -11.00 -16.77
N GLN A 56 24.42 -10.47 -17.17
CA GLN A 56 23.90 -9.20 -16.65
C GLN A 56 22.96 -9.39 -15.45
N TRP A 57 22.40 -10.58 -15.26
CA TRP A 57 21.46 -10.86 -14.18
C TRP A 57 22.01 -10.63 -12.78
N PRO A 58 23.27 -10.97 -12.46
CA PRO A 58 23.86 -10.62 -11.17
C PRO A 58 23.76 -9.12 -10.86
N ASN A 59 24.01 -8.25 -11.83
CA ASN A 59 23.92 -6.80 -11.65
C ASN A 59 22.47 -6.33 -11.46
N VAL A 60 21.51 -6.97 -12.12
CA VAL A 60 20.07 -6.70 -11.92
C VAL A 60 19.65 -7.07 -10.50
N ILE A 61 20.05 -8.25 -10.02
CA ILE A 61 19.78 -8.72 -8.66
C ILE A 61 20.38 -7.75 -7.65
N LEU A 62 21.68 -7.45 -7.77
CA LEU A 62 22.38 -6.53 -6.87
C LEU A 62 21.66 -5.20 -6.75
N LYS A 63 21.43 -4.53 -7.88
CA LYS A 63 20.79 -3.20 -7.88
C LYS A 63 19.39 -3.24 -7.24
N ALA A 64 18.65 -4.33 -7.43
CA ALA A 64 17.30 -4.45 -6.91
C ALA A 64 17.27 -4.66 -5.38
N ILE A 65 18.17 -5.50 -4.85
CA ILE A 65 18.11 -5.91 -3.43
C ILE A 65 19.05 -5.15 -2.50
N GLU A 66 20.09 -4.48 -3.03
CA GLU A 66 21.08 -3.72 -2.27
C GLU A 66 20.46 -2.83 -1.18
N PRO A 67 19.41 -2.02 -1.45
CA PRO A 67 18.87 -1.12 -0.44
C PRO A 67 18.26 -1.87 0.76
N ALA A 68 17.60 -3.00 0.53
CA ALA A 68 17.03 -3.81 1.59
C ALA A 68 18.13 -4.56 2.36
N VAL A 69 19.07 -5.18 1.64
CA VAL A 69 20.18 -5.94 2.23
C VAL A 69 21.02 -5.04 3.13
N ALA A 70 21.41 -3.85 2.67
CA ALA A 70 22.17 -2.89 3.47
C ALA A 70 21.41 -2.48 4.75
N ARG A 71 20.10 -2.26 4.66
CA ARG A 71 19.25 -1.90 5.80
C ARG A 71 19.16 -3.02 6.84
N TYR A 72 18.93 -4.26 6.39
CA TYR A 72 18.88 -5.42 7.28
C TYR A 72 20.25 -5.69 7.91
N ALA A 73 21.34 -5.55 7.14
CA ALA A 73 22.70 -5.80 7.63
C ALA A 73 23.08 -4.82 8.74
N ALA A 74 22.78 -3.53 8.53
CA ALA A 74 22.95 -2.51 9.56
C ALA A 74 22.14 -2.78 10.82
N LYS A 75 20.92 -3.34 10.70
CA LYS A 75 20.06 -3.66 11.85
C LYS A 75 20.46 -4.95 12.58
N ALA A 76 20.98 -5.95 11.85
CA ALA A 76 21.45 -7.21 12.39
C ALA A 76 22.90 -7.17 12.90
N GLY A 77 23.68 -6.14 12.53
CA GLY A 77 25.11 -6.08 12.83
C GLY A 77 25.93 -7.11 12.04
N VAL A 78 25.50 -7.45 10.83
CA VAL A 78 26.15 -8.44 9.95
C VAL A 78 27.01 -7.73 8.92
N ASP A 79 28.22 -8.24 8.68
CA ASP A 79 29.15 -7.70 7.68
C ASP A 79 28.65 -7.91 6.24
N THR A 80 28.86 -6.90 5.40
CA THR A 80 28.49 -6.86 3.97
C THR A 80 29.68 -6.92 3.02
N ALA A 81 30.90 -7.14 3.50
CA ALA A 81 32.13 -7.02 2.68
C ALA A 81 32.23 -7.96 1.48
N GLN A 82 31.43 -9.04 1.39
CA GLN A 82 31.62 -10.09 0.37
C GLN A 82 30.37 -10.56 -0.37
N TRP A 83 29.17 -10.22 0.10
CA TRP A 83 27.95 -10.78 -0.49
C TRP A 83 27.75 -10.38 -1.96
N GLN A 84 28.18 -9.18 -2.33
CA GLN A 84 28.11 -8.72 -3.71
C GLN A 84 28.98 -9.57 -4.65
N VAL A 85 30.15 -9.99 -4.17
CA VAL A 85 31.09 -10.85 -4.92
C VAL A 85 30.44 -12.19 -5.20
N TRP A 86 29.82 -12.82 -4.19
CA TRP A 86 29.13 -14.09 -4.34
C TRP A 86 28.00 -13.98 -5.38
N VAL A 87 27.24 -12.88 -5.38
CA VAL A 87 26.20 -12.64 -6.39
C VAL A 87 26.80 -12.53 -7.79
N THR A 88 27.88 -11.76 -7.97
CA THR A 88 28.55 -11.63 -9.28
C THR A 88 29.21 -12.91 -9.79
N GLN A 89 29.63 -13.79 -8.88
CA GLN A 89 30.26 -15.07 -9.20
C GLN A 89 29.25 -16.23 -9.26
N GLU A 90 27.95 -15.93 -9.11
CA GLU A 90 26.88 -16.93 -9.16
C GLU A 90 27.03 -18.03 -8.07
N GLU A 91 27.65 -17.70 -6.94
CA GLU A 91 27.87 -18.61 -5.80
C GLU A 91 26.61 -18.75 -4.92
N VAL A 92 25.55 -19.35 -5.49
CA VAL A 92 24.20 -19.43 -4.89
C VAL A 92 24.22 -19.91 -3.44
N SER A 93 24.95 -20.99 -3.15
CA SER A 93 25.00 -21.57 -1.81
C SER A 93 25.54 -20.58 -0.77
N ARG A 94 26.56 -19.78 -1.12
CA ARG A 94 27.21 -18.84 -0.20
C ARG A 94 26.33 -17.64 0.09
N TRP A 95 25.76 -17.00 -0.94
CA TRP A 95 24.85 -15.89 -0.67
C TRP A 95 23.59 -16.34 0.03
N SER A 96 23.08 -17.55 -0.25
CA SER A 96 21.83 -18.04 0.35
C SER A 96 22.02 -18.33 1.84
N GLU A 97 23.15 -18.95 2.21
CA GLU A 97 23.54 -19.18 3.60
C GLU A 97 23.74 -17.85 4.35
N TRP A 98 24.41 -16.89 3.72
CA TRP A 98 24.61 -15.57 4.31
C TRP A 98 23.31 -14.79 4.48
N LEU A 99 22.44 -14.76 3.45
CA LEU A 99 21.10 -14.17 3.56
C LEU A 99 20.29 -14.86 4.66
N GLY A 100 20.48 -16.16 4.87
CA GLY A 100 19.88 -16.90 5.98
C GLY A 100 20.37 -16.46 7.34
N THR A 101 21.66 -16.14 7.48
CA THR A 101 22.21 -15.55 8.71
C THR A 101 21.68 -14.14 8.92
N LEU A 102 21.68 -13.32 7.86
CA LEU A 102 21.22 -11.94 7.87
C LEU A 102 19.73 -11.82 8.24
N LEU A 103 18.88 -12.62 7.59
CA LEU A 103 17.43 -12.50 7.67
C LEU A 103 16.82 -13.37 8.78
N LYS A 104 17.61 -14.14 9.51
CA LYS A 104 17.17 -14.99 10.62
C LYS A 104 16.22 -14.28 11.61
N PRO A 105 16.46 -13.01 12.02
CA PRO A 105 15.53 -12.32 12.93
C PRO A 105 14.15 -12.02 12.34
N TRP A 106 14.03 -12.01 11.01
CA TRP A 106 12.82 -11.64 10.27
C TRP A 106 12.21 -12.78 9.47
N ALA A 107 12.80 -13.98 9.51
CA ALA A 107 12.31 -15.15 8.81
C ALA A 107 12.37 -16.36 9.74
N PRO A 108 11.51 -16.38 10.78
CA PRO A 108 11.50 -17.48 11.73
C PRO A 108 11.11 -18.80 11.04
N ASP A 109 11.69 -19.90 11.50
CA ASP A 109 11.41 -21.23 10.92
C ASP A 109 9.96 -21.68 11.19
N THR A 110 9.36 -21.18 12.28
CA THR A 110 7.96 -21.42 12.64
C THR A 110 7.27 -20.12 12.99
N ILE A 111 6.02 -19.99 12.55
CA ILE A 111 5.12 -18.90 12.93
C ILE A 111 3.92 -19.47 13.69
N GLN A 112 3.26 -18.60 14.44
CA GLN A 112 2.08 -18.98 15.22
C GLN A 112 0.92 -19.32 14.28
N PRO A 113 0.10 -20.35 14.58
CA PRO A 113 -1.04 -20.69 13.74
C PRO A 113 -2.16 -19.64 13.83
N GLN A 114 -2.21 -18.85 14.90
CA GLN A 114 -3.19 -17.78 15.09
C GLN A 114 -2.60 -16.60 15.88
N VAL A 115 -3.07 -15.38 15.60
CA VAL A 115 -2.67 -14.15 16.30
C VAL A 115 -3.88 -13.27 16.68
N PRO A 116 -3.81 -12.47 17.77
CA PRO A 116 -4.88 -11.59 18.22
C PRO A 116 -4.98 -10.32 17.36
N VAL A 117 -5.46 -10.48 16.13
CA VAL A 117 -5.70 -9.39 15.17
C VAL A 117 -7.13 -9.51 14.64
N SER A 118 -7.86 -8.41 14.62
CA SER A 118 -9.14 -8.29 13.92
C SER A 118 -8.88 -7.78 12.51
N VAL A 119 -9.17 -8.59 11.49
CA VAL A 119 -9.06 -8.20 10.08
C VAL A 119 -10.40 -7.62 9.64
N ILE A 120 -10.41 -6.40 9.13
CA ILE A 120 -11.59 -5.68 8.66
C ILE A 120 -11.51 -5.55 7.14
N ILE A 121 -12.57 -6.00 6.45
CA ILE A 121 -12.76 -5.87 5.02
C ILE A 121 -13.98 -4.98 4.80
N CYS A 122 -13.78 -3.79 4.24
CA CYS A 122 -14.88 -2.90 3.87
C CYS A 122 -15.22 -3.15 2.40
N THR A 123 -16.48 -3.44 2.11
CA THR A 123 -16.93 -3.72 0.74
C THR A 123 -18.24 -3.00 0.45
N ARG A 124 -18.50 -2.78 -0.84
CA ARG A 124 -19.78 -2.21 -1.31
C ARG A 124 -20.08 -2.75 -2.69
N ASN A 125 -21.11 -3.59 -2.78
CA ASN A 125 -21.63 -4.09 -4.06
C ASN A 125 -20.57 -4.89 -4.87
N ARG A 126 -19.74 -5.69 -4.18
CA ARG A 126 -18.62 -6.47 -4.74
C ARG A 126 -18.52 -7.89 -4.18
N ALA A 127 -19.67 -8.54 -4.00
CA ALA A 127 -19.77 -9.88 -3.40
C ALA A 127 -18.80 -10.92 -4.01
N ALA A 128 -18.58 -10.90 -5.33
CA ALA A 128 -17.65 -11.82 -6.01
C ALA A 128 -16.17 -11.56 -5.64
N SER A 129 -15.74 -10.30 -5.56
CA SER A 129 -14.38 -9.94 -5.11
C SER A 129 -14.20 -10.31 -3.63
N LEU A 130 -15.21 -10.02 -2.81
CA LEU A 130 -15.22 -10.37 -1.39
C LEU A 130 -15.01 -11.88 -1.17
N GLN A 131 -15.71 -12.73 -1.94
CA GLN A 131 -15.59 -14.18 -1.81
C GLN A 131 -14.13 -14.62 -2.01
N LEU A 132 -13.48 -14.16 -3.08
CA LEU A 132 -12.08 -14.48 -3.37
C LEU A 132 -11.13 -13.97 -2.29
N CYS A 133 -11.41 -12.79 -1.73
CA CYS A 133 -10.64 -12.21 -0.62
C CYS A 133 -10.72 -13.07 0.65
N ILE A 134 -11.93 -13.48 1.06
CA ILE A 134 -12.12 -14.35 2.23
C ILE A 134 -11.47 -15.73 2.02
N GLU A 135 -11.62 -16.31 0.84
CA GLU A 135 -10.94 -17.57 0.49
C GLU A 135 -9.41 -17.45 0.57
N ALA A 136 -8.84 -16.32 0.16
CA ALA A 136 -7.41 -16.07 0.29
C ALA A 136 -6.97 -15.94 1.75
N LEU A 137 -7.75 -15.22 2.58
CA LEU A 137 -7.50 -15.10 4.03
C LEU A 137 -7.54 -16.47 4.72
N ASN A 138 -8.50 -17.32 4.36
CA ASN A 138 -8.62 -18.67 4.92
C ASN A 138 -7.48 -19.62 4.50
N ARG A 139 -6.70 -19.28 3.47
CA ARG A 139 -5.51 -20.04 3.04
C ARG A 139 -4.21 -19.57 3.71
N MET A 140 -4.24 -18.53 4.55
CA MET A 140 -3.06 -18.06 5.26
C MET A 140 -2.52 -19.12 6.23
N THR A 141 -1.19 -19.16 6.38
CA THR A 141 -0.50 -20.04 7.32
C THR A 141 -0.74 -19.63 8.77
N CYS A 142 -0.98 -18.34 9.01
CA CYS A 142 -1.39 -17.79 10.30
C CYS A 142 -2.79 -17.19 10.15
N GLN A 143 -3.71 -17.52 11.06
CA GLN A 143 -5.08 -17.02 11.05
C GLN A 143 -5.24 -15.79 11.98
N PRO A 144 -6.11 -14.83 11.63
CA PRO A 144 -6.52 -13.77 12.56
C PRO A 144 -7.40 -14.34 13.70
N ALA A 145 -7.65 -13.52 14.72
CA ALA A 145 -8.63 -13.85 15.75
C ALA A 145 -10.06 -13.76 15.22
N GLU A 146 -10.32 -12.81 14.33
CA GLU A 146 -11.60 -12.63 13.66
C GLU A 146 -11.44 -11.95 12.30
N ILE A 147 -12.38 -12.23 11.39
CA ILE A 147 -12.55 -11.51 10.13
C ILE A 147 -13.89 -10.80 10.19
N ILE A 148 -13.90 -9.49 9.96
CA ILE A 148 -15.09 -8.65 9.99
C ILE A 148 -15.31 -8.10 8.59
N VAL A 149 -16.42 -8.47 7.98
CA VAL A 149 -16.88 -7.89 6.72
C VAL A 149 -17.85 -6.77 7.03
N VAL A 150 -17.49 -5.56 6.62
CA VAL A 150 -18.36 -4.38 6.71
C VAL A 150 -18.95 -4.11 5.34
N ASP A 151 -20.25 -4.38 5.20
CA ASP A 151 -21.01 -4.11 3.99
C ASP A 151 -21.57 -2.69 4.02
N ASN A 152 -21.06 -1.84 3.13
CA ASN A 152 -21.31 -0.41 3.15
C ASN A 152 -22.46 0.01 2.24
N ALA A 153 -23.58 0.39 2.84
CA ALA A 153 -24.80 0.79 2.18
C ALA A 153 -25.19 -0.18 1.04
N PRO A 154 -25.38 -1.48 1.36
CA PRO A 154 -25.68 -2.49 0.36
C PRO A 154 -26.99 -2.21 -0.38
N PRO A 155 -27.03 -2.40 -1.71
CA PRO A 155 -28.28 -2.32 -2.46
C PRO A 155 -29.12 -3.61 -2.38
N ASP A 156 -28.49 -4.74 -2.02
CA ASP A 156 -29.10 -6.06 -1.90
C ASP A 156 -28.33 -6.97 -0.92
N ASP A 157 -28.80 -8.20 -0.71
CA ASP A 157 -28.22 -9.15 0.24
C ASP A 157 -27.04 -9.97 -0.30
N SER A 158 -26.49 -9.67 -1.49
CA SER A 158 -25.45 -10.49 -2.12
C SER A 158 -24.18 -10.60 -1.28
N THR A 159 -23.68 -9.48 -0.75
CA THR A 159 -22.52 -9.44 0.15
C THR A 159 -22.79 -10.20 1.45
N LYS A 160 -23.97 -10.00 2.05
CA LYS A 160 -24.38 -10.70 3.27
C LYS A 160 -24.35 -12.21 3.10
N LYS A 161 -24.93 -12.73 2.01
CA LYS A 161 -24.92 -14.16 1.68
C LYS A 161 -23.52 -14.73 1.56
N VAL A 162 -22.60 -13.99 0.93
CA VAL A 162 -21.19 -14.40 0.83
C VAL A 162 -20.55 -14.44 2.22
N ALA A 163 -20.68 -13.37 3.01
CA ALA A 163 -20.10 -13.31 4.36
C ALA A 163 -20.62 -14.44 5.26
N GLU A 164 -21.93 -14.70 5.27
CA GLU A 164 -22.57 -15.73 6.09
C GLU A 164 -22.24 -17.17 5.63
N SER A 165 -21.72 -17.37 4.42
CA SER A 165 -21.24 -18.69 3.97
C SER A 165 -19.93 -19.13 4.63
N PHE A 166 -19.22 -18.23 5.31
CA PHE A 166 -17.97 -18.52 6.02
C PHE A 166 -18.16 -18.45 7.53
N ALA A 167 -17.98 -19.58 8.22
CA ALA A 167 -18.23 -19.69 9.65
C ALA A 167 -17.35 -18.80 10.54
N ASN A 168 -16.18 -18.38 10.05
CA ASN A 168 -15.21 -17.55 10.75
C ASN A 168 -15.33 -16.05 10.41
N VAL A 169 -16.37 -15.65 9.67
CA VAL A 169 -16.60 -14.27 9.25
C VAL A 169 -17.77 -13.66 10.05
N ARG A 170 -17.53 -12.46 10.59
CA ARG A 170 -18.56 -11.63 11.20
C ARG A 170 -19.04 -10.59 10.22
N TYR A 171 -20.32 -10.61 9.90
CA TYR A 171 -20.97 -9.60 9.05
C TYR A 171 -21.41 -8.37 9.87
N VAL A 172 -21.14 -7.18 9.34
CA VAL A 172 -21.58 -5.89 9.87
C VAL A 172 -22.13 -5.06 8.72
N MET A 173 -23.32 -4.49 8.87
CA MET A 173 -23.89 -3.55 7.89
C MET A 173 -23.68 -2.11 8.38
N GLU A 174 -23.13 -1.25 7.51
CA GLU A 174 -23.04 0.19 7.74
C GLU A 174 -23.97 0.91 6.75
N PRO A 175 -25.05 1.58 7.20
CA PRO A 175 -26.04 2.17 6.30
C PRO A 175 -25.55 3.44 5.58
N SER A 176 -24.54 4.13 6.12
CA SER A 176 -24.06 5.40 5.59
C SER A 176 -23.04 5.19 4.49
N VAL A 177 -23.29 5.73 3.29
CA VAL A 177 -22.36 5.62 2.16
C VAL A 177 -21.01 6.27 2.49
N GLY A 178 -19.93 5.51 2.39
CA GLY A 178 -18.56 6.01 2.53
C GLY A 178 -17.61 4.98 3.17
N LEU A 179 -16.40 4.85 2.61
CA LEU A 179 -15.41 3.91 3.12
C LEU A 179 -15.03 4.20 4.58
N SER A 180 -14.90 5.47 4.96
CA SER A 180 -14.53 5.83 6.33
C SER A 180 -15.65 5.51 7.32
N TYR A 181 -16.92 5.61 6.94
CA TYR A 181 -18.03 5.07 7.77
C TYR A 181 -17.87 3.56 7.98
N ALA A 182 -17.59 2.81 6.92
CA ALA A 182 -17.39 1.36 7.01
C ALA A 182 -16.17 1.00 7.87
N ARG A 183 -15.04 1.70 7.71
CA ARG A 183 -13.85 1.51 8.55
C ARG A 183 -14.18 1.77 10.02
N ASN A 184 -14.90 2.85 10.31
CA ASN A 184 -15.31 3.21 11.66
C ASN A 184 -16.25 2.17 12.28
N ALA A 185 -17.21 1.65 11.51
CA ALA A 185 -18.06 0.54 11.94
C ALA A 185 -17.25 -0.73 12.24
N GLY A 186 -16.26 -1.05 11.40
CA GLY A 186 -15.33 -2.15 11.63
C GLY A 186 -14.53 -2.01 12.92
N VAL A 187 -13.95 -0.83 13.17
CA VAL A 187 -13.20 -0.55 14.42
C VAL A 187 -14.08 -0.71 15.66
N ARG A 188 -15.33 -0.22 15.60
CA ARG A 188 -16.27 -0.34 16.74
C ARG A 188 -16.67 -1.79 17.00
N ASN A 189 -16.76 -2.61 15.97
CA ASN A 189 -17.16 -4.01 16.08
C ASN A 189 -16.01 -4.98 16.31
N SER A 190 -14.75 -4.54 16.19
CA SER A 190 -13.59 -5.39 16.47
C SER A 190 -13.43 -5.69 17.95
N THR A 191 -12.80 -6.82 18.28
CA THR A 191 -12.55 -7.27 19.65
C THR A 191 -11.06 -7.29 20.02
N SER A 192 -10.16 -7.37 19.03
CA SER A 192 -8.72 -7.38 19.27
C SER A 192 -8.13 -5.98 19.48
N ASP A 193 -7.02 -5.92 20.21
CA ASP A 193 -6.23 -4.69 20.42
C ASP A 193 -5.52 -4.20 19.15
N ILE A 194 -5.39 -5.06 18.14
CA ILE A 194 -4.83 -4.73 16.82
C ILE A 194 -5.94 -4.91 15.79
N VAL A 195 -6.20 -3.87 15.00
CA VAL A 195 -7.10 -3.91 13.86
C VAL A 195 -6.30 -3.76 12.57
N ALA A 196 -6.53 -4.62 11.59
CA ALA A 196 -5.90 -4.60 10.28
C ALA A 196 -6.97 -4.38 9.22
N PHE A 197 -6.63 -3.62 8.18
CA PHE A 197 -7.50 -3.37 7.03
C PHE A 197 -6.87 -3.95 5.78
N THR A 198 -7.70 -4.62 4.98
CA THR A 198 -7.40 -5.01 3.60
C THR A 198 -8.63 -4.77 2.74
N ASP A 199 -8.41 -4.54 1.45
CA ASP A 199 -9.49 -4.32 0.48
C ASP A 199 -10.01 -5.64 -0.10
N ASP A 200 -11.23 -5.62 -0.64
CA ASP A 200 -11.90 -6.79 -1.22
C ASP A 200 -11.31 -7.24 -2.58
N ASP A 201 -10.42 -6.46 -3.18
CA ASP A 201 -9.69 -6.76 -4.42
C ASP A 201 -8.19 -6.94 -4.23
N VAL A 202 -7.80 -7.25 -2.99
CA VAL A 202 -6.43 -7.53 -2.58
C VAL A 202 -6.26 -9.00 -2.22
N LEU A 203 -5.13 -9.58 -2.65
CA LEU A 203 -4.68 -10.91 -2.24
C LEU A 203 -3.58 -10.77 -1.19
N VAL A 204 -3.73 -11.41 -0.04
CA VAL A 204 -2.74 -11.35 1.04
C VAL A 204 -1.66 -12.43 0.88
N HIS A 205 -0.43 -12.12 1.30
CA HIS A 205 0.62 -13.14 1.44
C HIS A 205 0.26 -14.14 2.57
N PRO A 206 0.63 -15.43 2.50
CA PRO A 206 0.27 -16.42 3.53
C PRO A 206 0.70 -16.09 4.96
N GLU A 207 1.74 -15.28 5.12
CA GLU A 207 2.22 -14.79 6.43
C GLU A 207 1.67 -13.41 6.82
N TRP A 208 0.83 -12.78 6.01
CA TRP A 208 0.46 -11.36 6.13
C TRP A 208 0.02 -10.96 7.54
N VAL A 209 -0.96 -11.65 8.13
CA VAL A 209 -1.47 -11.30 9.46
C VAL A 209 -0.45 -11.54 10.57
N TYR A 210 0.43 -12.53 10.43
CA TYR A 210 1.55 -12.72 11.35
C TYR A 210 2.50 -11.52 11.28
N ARG A 211 2.81 -11.03 10.08
CA ARG A 211 3.67 -9.84 9.87
C ARG A 211 3.01 -8.54 10.32
N VAL A 212 1.68 -8.46 10.29
CA VAL A 212 0.95 -7.38 10.96
C VAL A 212 1.16 -7.47 12.47
N TRP A 213 0.86 -8.62 13.08
CA TRP A 213 0.98 -8.84 14.52
C TRP A 213 2.41 -8.63 15.05
N GLU A 214 3.42 -9.17 14.35
CA GLU A 214 4.84 -9.06 14.76
C GLU A 214 5.27 -7.59 14.89
N THR A 215 4.72 -6.72 14.04
CA THR A 215 5.05 -5.29 14.03
C THR A 215 4.65 -4.61 15.35
N PHE A 216 3.56 -5.07 15.96
CA PHE A 216 3.04 -4.57 17.23
C PHE A 216 3.61 -5.31 18.45
N LEU A 217 4.60 -6.20 18.28
CA LEU A 217 5.41 -6.63 19.42
C LEU A 217 6.21 -5.46 19.98
N ASP A 218 6.64 -4.52 19.12
CA ASP A 218 7.15 -3.22 19.55
C ASP A 218 5.99 -2.35 20.07
N LYS A 219 5.97 -2.14 21.38
CA LYS A 219 4.93 -1.36 22.08
C LYS A 219 4.94 0.12 21.72
N SER A 220 6.01 0.64 21.11
CA SER A 220 6.11 2.03 20.66
C SER A 220 5.38 2.30 19.34
N VAL A 221 5.04 1.25 18.57
CA VAL A 221 4.35 1.36 17.28
C VAL A 221 2.84 1.46 17.48
N PHE A 222 2.19 2.46 16.89
CA PHE A 222 0.74 2.69 16.98
C PHE A 222 -0.01 2.38 15.68
N ALA A 223 0.66 2.54 14.54
CA ALA A 223 0.13 2.18 13.24
C ALA A 223 1.19 1.47 12.42
N MET A 224 0.74 0.71 11.44
CA MET A 224 1.58 -0.04 10.54
C MET A 224 1.03 0.07 9.13
N THR A 225 1.94 0.12 8.16
CA THR A 225 1.64 -0.02 6.73
C THR A 225 2.53 -1.10 6.14
N GLY A 226 2.07 -1.79 5.10
CA GLY A 226 2.82 -2.89 4.49
C GLY A 226 3.12 -2.70 3.00
N LEU A 227 3.92 -3.62 2.45
CA LEU A 227 4.28 -3.64 1.04
C LEU A 227 3.07 -4.03 0.18
N ILE A 228 2.88 -3.32 -0.92
CA ILE A 228 1.88 -3.65 -1.93
C ILE A 228 2.61 -3.88 -3.26
N ILE A 229 2.38 -5.04 -3.86
CA ILE A 229 2.93 -5.42 -5.17
C ILE A 229 1.77 -5.49 -6.17
N ALA A 230 1.99 -5.07 -7.42
CA ALA A 230 1.00 -5.28 -8.48
C ALA A 230 0.70 -6.77 -8.64
N ALA A 231 -0.58 -7.14 -8.74
CA ALA A 231 -1.01 -8.51 -9.05
C ALA A 231 -0.95 -8.81 -10.56
N GLU A 232 -1.15 -7.78 -11.39
CA GLU A 232 -1.12 -7.87 -12.85
C GLU A 232 -0.71 -6.54 -13.50
N LEU A 233 -0.09 -6.61 -14.68
CA LEU A 233 0.39 -5.46 -15.45
C LEU A 233 0.17 -5.67 -16.97
N ASP A 234 -0.99 -6.21 -17.33
CA ASP A 234 -1.33 -6.57 -18.72
C ASP A 234 -1.61 -5.35 -19.61
N THR A 235 -2.07 -4.25 -19.00
CA THR A 235 -2.64 -3.12 -19.72
C THR A 235 -1.87 -1.82 -19.47
N GLU A 236 -1.99 -0.87 -20.41
CA GLU A 236 -1.42 0.47 -20.27
C GLU A 236 -1.84 1.17 -18.97
N ALA A 237 -3.12 1.04 -18.58
CA ALA A 237 -3.62 1.70 -17.38
C ALA A 237 -2.92 1.20 -16.10
N GLN A 238 -2.68 -0.11 -16.02
CA GLN A 238 -2.00 -0.72 -14.88
C GLN A 238 -0.53 -0.34 -14.84
N GLN A 239 0.12 -0.25 -16.00
CA GLN A 239 1.50 0.22 -16.12
C GLN A 239 1.63 1.70 -15.74
N ILE A 240 0.69 2.56 -16.15
CA ILE A 240 0.66 3.97 -15.72
C ILE A 240 0.52 4.06 -14.21
N PHE A 241 -0.37 3.25 -13.61
CA PHE A 241 -0.57 3.24 -12.17
C PHE A 241 0.71 2.77 -11.45
N GLU A 242 1.26 1.62 -11.82
CA GLU A 242 2.43 1.07 -11.12
C GLU A 242 3.68 1.95 -11.28
N LYS A 243 3.92 2.54 -12.45
CA LYS A 243 5.11 3.36 -12.64
C LYS A 243 5.03 4.76 -12.02
N HIS A 244 3.83 5.25 -11.68
CA HIS A 244 3.66 6.66 -11.33
C HIS A 244 2.71 6.97 -10.16
N TRP A 245 1.97 5.97 -9.70
CA TRP A 245 0.99 6.04 -8.61
C TRP A 245 1.09 4.84 -7.66
N SER A 246 2.14 4.01 -7.80
CA SER A 246 2.26 2.75 -7.06
C SER A 246 2.20 2.95 -5.55
N PHE A 247 1.64 1.91 -4.92
CA PHE A 247 1.58 1.76 -3.48
C PHE A 247 2.86 1.12 -2.90
N ASN A 248 3.76 0.61 -3.74
CA ASN A 248 5.02 0.06 -3.30
C ASN A 248 5.93 1.17 -2.73
N ARG A 249 6.26 1.10 -1.43
CA ARG A 249 7.17 2.04 -0.74
C ARG A 249 8.56 1.47 -0.49
N GLY A 250 8.93 0.42 -1.23
CA GLY A 250 10.22 -0.24 -1.14
C GLY A 250 10.25 -1.40 -0.14
N TYR A 251 11.45 -1.94 0.08
CA TYR A 251 11.65 -3.23 0.77
C TYR A 251 12.38 -3.09 2.11
N GLN A 252 12.38 -1.87 2.67
CA GLN A 252 13.08 -1.52 3.91
C GLN A 252 12.10 -1.24 5.03
N ASP A 253 12.43 -1.62 6.27
CA ASP A 253 11.71 -1.13 7.45
C ASP A 253 11.95 0.37 7.64
N ILE A 254 10.85 1.15 7.65
CA ILE A 254 10.88 2.60 7.86
C ILE A 254 9.99 2.95 9.04
N ALA A 255 10.56 3.63 10.04
CA ALA A 255 9.82 4.20 11.14
C ALA A 255 9.54 5.68 10.85
N TYR A 256 8.27 6.07 10.93
CA TYR A 256 7.81 7.45 10.85
C TYR A 256 7.39 7.88 12.25
N ASP A 257 8.20 8.72 12.87
CA ASP A 257 8.05 9.17 14.25
C ASP A 257 7.98 10.71 14.33
N GLN A 258 8.08 11.24 15.55
CA GLN A 258 8.15 12.69 15.78
C GLN A 258 9.36 13.36 15.12
N ALA A 259 10.50 12.68 15.01
CA ALA A 259 11.66 13.23 14.36
C ALA A 259 11.43 13.34 12.85
N TYR A 260 10.80 12.33 12.23
CA TYR A 260 10.34 12.42 10.85
C TYR A 260 9.36 13.58 10.66
N PHE A 261 8.30 13.64 11.46
CA PHE A 261 7.26 14.64 11.30
C PHE A 261 7.81 16.07 11.40
N LYS A 262 8.67 16.36 12.40
CA LYS A 262 9.32 17.67 12.56
C LYS A 262 10.16 18.10 11.35
N ARG A 263 10.78 17.16 10.62
CA ARG A 263 11.57 17.48 9.41
C ARG A 263 10.70 17.91 8.25
N VAL A 264 9.47 17.39 8.15
CA VAL A 264 8.58 17.61 7.01
C VAL A 264 7.38 18.50 7.33
N GLU A 265 7.18 18.87 8.60
CA GLU A 265 6.01 19.59 9.12
C GLU A 265 5.66 20.82 8.28
N SER A 266 6.62 21.71 8.02
CA SER A 266 6.38 22.97 7.30
C SER A 266 6.29 22.84 5.78
N ALA A 267 6.53 21.64 5.24
CA ALA A 267 6.63 21.38 3.81
C ALA A 267 5.35 20.81 3.19
N GLY A 268 4.28 20.59 3.97
CA GLY A 268 3.18 19.72 3.55
C GLY A 268 3.62 18.26 3.70
N PRO A 269 3.58 17.69 4.93
CA PRO A 269 4.06 16.34 5.20
C PRO A 269 3.56 15.32 4.16
N PRO A 270 4.46 14.57 3.50
CA PRO A 270 4.08 13.65 2.44
C PRO A 270 3.54 12.33 3.00
N VAL A 271 2.49 12.42 3.82
CA VAL A 271 1.90 11.27 4.52
C VAL A 271 1.33 10.21 3.58
N TRP A 272 1.03 10.57 2.33
CA TRP A 272 0.68 9.61 1.27
C TRP A 272 1.83 8.67 0.88
N GLU A 273 3.09 9.00 1.23
CA GLU A 273 4.27 8.15 0.97
C GLU A 273 4.48 7.08 2.05
N ILE A 274 3.71 7.13 3.15
CA ILE A 274 3.86 6.18 4.26
C ILE A 274 3.37 4.78 3.85
N GLY A 275 2.26 4.70 3.10
CA GLY A 275 1.69 3.44 2.63
C GLY A 275 0.37 3.64 1.88
N ALA A 276 -0.49 2.62 1.92
CA ALA A 276 -1.85 2.67 1.38
C ALA A 276 -2.82 1.95 2.34
N GLY A 277 -4.06 2.42 2.42
CA GLY A 277 -5.10 1.90 3.32
C GLY A 277 -5.51 0.44 3.04
N ALA A 278 -5.12 -0.11 1.89
CA ALA A 278 -5.31 -1.51 1.52
C ALA A 278 -4.38 -2.48 2.28
N ASN A 279 -3.34 -1.96 2.94
CA ASN A 279 -2.41 -2.74 3.75
C ASN A 279 -1.96 -1.90 4.95
N THR A 280 -2.89 -1.66 5.87
CA THR A 280 -2.65 -0.86 7.07
C THR A 280 -3.21 -1.54 8.31
N ALA A 281 -2.58 -1.32 9.46
CA ALA A 281 -3.07 -1.79 10.73
C ALA A 281 -2.82 -0.75 11.82
N PHE A 282 -3.56 -0.85 12.92
CA PHE A 282 -3.51 0.10 14.02
C PHE A 282 -3.65 -0.64 15.35
N ARG A 283 -2.96 -0.15 16.39
CA ARG A 283 -3.40 -0.40 17.76
C ARG A 283 -4.75 0.27 17.94
N LYS A 284 -5.72 -0.44 18.49
CA LYS A 284 -7.07 0.06 18.69
C LYS A 284 -7.10 1.30 19.60
N GLU A 285 -6.17 1.41 20.55
CA GLU A 285 -6.03 2.61 21.40
C GLU A 285 -5.73 3.89 20.61
N VAL A 286 -5.22 3.80 19.37
CA VAL A 286 -4.92 5.01 18.57
C VAL A 286 -6.20 5.81 18.30
N PHE A 287 -7.33 5.13 18.12
CA PHE A 287 -8.62 5.78 17.83
C PHE A 287 -9.14 6.59 19.02
N ASN A 288 -8.78 6.22 20.25
CA ASN A 288 -9.07 7.01 21.44
C ASN A 288 -8.18 8.27 21.54
N ARG A 289 -6.99 8.22 20.95
CA ARG A 289 -6.02 9.33 21.01
C ARG A 289 -6.26 10.37 19.93
N VAL A 290 -6.55 9.93 18.71
CA VAL A 290 -6.63 10.82 17.55
C VAL A 290 -8.01 10.92 16.94
N GLY A 291 -8.95 10.07 17.36
CA GLY A 291 -10.28 9.93 16.75
C GLY A 291 -10.32 8.88 15.63
N LEU A 292 -11.52 8.60 15.14
CA LEU A 292 -11.77 7.64 14.05
C LEU A 292 -11.40 8.21 12.67
N PHE A 293 -11.69 7.51 11.57
CA PHE A 293 -11.46 8.04 10.21
C PHE A 293 -12.45 9.18 9.91
N ASP A 294 -12.00 10.25 9.26
CA ASP A 294 -12.85 11.37 8.89
C ASP A 294 -13.81 10.99 7.76
N GLU A 295 -15.11 11.02 8.04
CA GLU A 295 -16.16 10.54 7.13
C GLU A 295 -16.35 11.42 5.89
N ARG A 296 -15.71 12.58 5.84
CA ARG A 296 -15.67 13.45 4.65
C ARG A 296 -14.67 12.96 3.60
N LEU A 297 -13.81 12.00 3.94
CA LEU A 297 -12.77 11.45 3.09
C LEU A 297 -13.09 10.03 2.63
N GLY A 298 -12.24 9.49 1.75
CA GLY A 298 -12.41 8.14 1.21
C GLY A 298 -13.45 8.01 0.08
N PRO A 299 -13.50 6.85 -0.60
CA PRO A 299 -14.54 6.53 -1.58
C PRO A 299 -15.96 6.67 -1.01
N GLY A 300 -16.86 7.30 -1.77
CA GLY A 300 -18.21 7.65 -1.32
C GLY A 300 -18.35 9.06 -0.74
N ALA A 301 -17.24 9.74 -0.45
CA ALA A 301 -17.17 11.15 -0.04
C ALA A 301 -16.21 11.93 -0.96
N ALA A 302 -15.17 12.60 -0.42
CA ALA A 302 -14.19 13.34 -1.22
C ALA A 302 -13.38 12.48 -2.21
N GLY A 303 -13.32 11.16 -1.98
CA GLY A 303 -12.87 10.16 -2.96
C GLY A 303 -11.67 9.29 -2.56
N CYS A 304 -10.82 9.73 -1.64
CA CYS A 304 -9.60 9.02 -1.17
C CYS A 304 -9.00 9.72 0.07
N ASN A 305 -7.80 9.32 0.50
CA ASN A 305 -6.93 9.97 1.51
C ASN A 305 -7.48 9.99 2.93
N ASP A 306 -8.45 9.14 3.27
CA ASP A 306 -8.85 8.94 4.66
C ASP A 306 -7.78 8.20 5.48
N ASP A 307 -6.99 7.35 4.81
CA ASP A 307 -5.80 6.69 5.35
C ASP A 307 -4.65 7.66 5.63
N SER A 308 -4.28 8.48 4.64
CA SER A 308 -3.19 9.44 4.75
C SER A 308 -3.51 10.56 5.75
N GLU A 309 -4.78 10.97 5.84
CA GLU A 309 -5.27 11.86 6.89
C GLU A 309 -5.16 11.24 8.28
N MET A 310 -5.55 9.97 8.44
CA MET A 310 -5.38 9.25 9.70
C MET A 310 -3.90 9.19 10.12
N TRP A 311 -2.99 8.82 9.22
CA TRP A 311 -1.56 8.79 9.53
C TRP A 311 -1.00 10.16 9.90
N PHE A 312 -1.48 11.24 9.26
CA PHE A 312 -1.13 12.60 9.67
C PHE A 312 -1.51 12.86 11.12
N ARG A 313 -2.74 12.52 11.53
CA ARG A 313 -3.16 12.69 12.92
C ARG A 313 -2.40 11.79 13.89
N VAL A 314 -2.07 10.56 13.52
CA VAL A 314 -1.21 9.67 14.31
C VAL A 314 0.16 10.33 14.56
N LEU A 315 0.77 10.90 13.52
CA LEU A 315 2.04 11.64 13.67
C LEU A 315 1.86 12.93 14.47
N VAL A 316 0.82 13.73 14.27
CA VAL A 316 0.58 14.93 15.10
C VAL A 316 0.37 14.55 16.57
N GLY A 317 -0.27 13.41 16.83
CA GLY A 317 -0.55 12.86 18.16
C GLY A 317 0.66 12.28 18.90
N GLY A 318 1.89 12.42 18.38
CA GLY A 318 3.08 11.92 19.06
C GLY A 318 3.44 10.47 18.76
N CYS A 319 2.63 9.76 17.97
CA CYS A 319 2.73 8.31 17.81
C CYS A 319 3.64 7.91 16.64
N THR A 320 4.12 6.66 16.67
CA THR A 320 4.99 6.09 15.64
C THR A 320 4.21 5.20 14.67
N ILE A 321 4.52 5.33 13.38
CA ILE A 321 4.02 4.48 12.30
C ILE A 321 5.18 3.65 11.75
N GLN A 322 5.00 2.34 11.64
CA GLN A 322 6.01 1.44 11.08
C GLN A 322 5.60 0.94 9.71
N TYR A 323 6.37 1.25 8.68
CA TYR A 323 6.28 0.53 7.41
C TYR A 323 7.04 -0.81 7.54
N ASN A 324 6.31 -1.92 7.47
CA ASN A 324 6.86 -3.27 7.48
C ASN A 324 6.69 -3.92 6.10
N PRO A 325 7.76 -4.00 5.28
CA PRO A 325 7.67 -4.54 3.93
C PRO A 325 7.44 -6.06 3.87
N ARG A 326 7.48 -6.77 5.00
CA ARG A 326 7.21 -8.22 5.07
C ARG A 326 5.73 -8.54 5.09
N ALA A 327 4.90 -7.60 5.55
CA ALA A 327 3.46 -7.73 5.40
C ALA A 327 3.08 -7.38 3.97
N VAL A 328 3.08 -8.38 3.10
CA VAL A 328 2.86 -8.19 1.67
C VAL A 328 1.41 -8.46 1.30
N VAL A 329 0.89 -7.60 0.43
CA VAL A 329 -0.35 -7.86 -0.31
C VAL A 329 -0.16 -7.58 -1.80
N TYR A 330 -1.03 -8.16 -2.62
CA TYR A 330 -1.06 -8.00 -4.06
C TYR A 330 -2.33 -7.26 -4.47
N HIS A 331 -2.17 -6.16 -5.20
CA HIS A 331 -3.27 -5.29 -5.59
C HIS A 331 -3.53 -5.34 -7.10
N THR A 332 -4.80 -5.47 -7.48
CA THR A 332 -5.22 -5.47 -8.88
C THR A 332 -5.56 -4.04 -9.33
N HIS A 333 -4.77 -3.51 -10.26
CA HIS A 333 -4.98 -2.17 -10.81
C HIS A 333 -6.11 -2.13 -11.83
N ARG A 334 -6.72 -0.96 -12.05
CA ARG A 334 -7.75 -0.77 -13.09
C ARG A 334 -7.17 -1.07 -14.48
N ARG A 335 -7.86 -1.93 -15.24
CA ARG A 335 -7.44 -2.36 -16.59
C ARG A 335 -7.68 -1.28 -17.66
N GLU A 336 -8.77 -0.53 -17.54
CA GLU A 336 -9.14 0.49 -18.53
C GLU A 336 -8.66 1.89 -18.14
N VAL A 337 -8.10 2.62 -19.12
CA VAL A 337 -7.62 4.00 -18.91
C VAL A 337 -8.75 4.94 -18.47
N LYS A 338 -10.00 4.67 -18.91
CA LYS A 338 -11.18 5.42 -18.46
C LYS A 338 -11.41 5.27 -16.95
N ASP A 339 -11.26 4.06 -16.42
CA ASP A 339 -11.47 3.79 -15.00
C ASP A 339 -10.30 4.26 -14.16
N LEU A 340 -9.08 4.15 -14.66
CA LEU A 340 -7.90 4.80 -14.08
C LEU A 340 -8.12 6.31 -13.97
N LYS A 341 -8.56 6.99 -15.03
CA LYS A 341 -8.84 8.45 -14.98
C LYS A 341 -9.86 8.79 -13.90
N ARG A 342 -10.90 7.98 -13.74
CA ARG A 342 -11.92 8.17 -12.69
C ARG A 342 -11.32 8.02 -11.30
N GLN A 343 -10.49 7.00 -11.10
CA GLN A 343 -9.76 6.76 -9.84
C GLN A 343 -8.78 7.89 -9.53
N ILE A 344 -8.00 8.35 -10.50
CA ILE A 344 -7.04 9.45 -10.30
C ILE A 344 -7.77 10.78 -10.02
N PHE A 345 -8.93 11.02 -10.66
CA PHE A 345 -9.78 12.14 -10.31
C PHE A 345 -10.21 12.09 -8.84
N THR A 346 -10.69 10.94 -8.34
CA THR A 346 -11.09 10.79 -6.94
C THR A 346 -9.91 10.88 -5.98
N TYR A 347 -8.73 10.39 -6.38
CA TYR A 347 -7.50 10.51 -5.58
C TYR A 347 -7.11 11.96 -5.39
N MET A 348 -7.10 12.76 -6.46
CA MET A 348 -6.72 14.16 -6.38
C MET A 348 -7.77 15.03 -5.68
N SER A 349 -9.04 14.66 -5.78
CA SER A 349 -10.13 15.26 -5.00
C SER A 349 -9.97 14.99 -3.49
N GLY A 350 -9.73 13.74 -3.12
CA GLY A 350 -9.45 13.33 -1.74
C GLY A 350 -8.19 13.99 -1.18
N PHE A 351 -7.09 13.96 -1.94
CA PHE A 351 -5.82 14.59 -1.57
C PHE A 351 -5.99 16.08 -1.24
N THR A 352 -6.69 16.82 -2.10
CA THR A 352 -6.87 18.26 -1.91
C THR A 352 -7.75 18.56 -0.70
N THR A 353 -8.82 17.76 -0.51
CA THR A 353 -9.71 17.89 0.64
C THR A 353 -8.96 17.58 1.94
N ALA A 354 -8.22 16.47 1.98
CA ALA A 354 -7.43 16.04 3.13
C ALA A 354 -6.35 17.09 3.48
N ALA A 355 -5.61 17.60 2.50
CA ALA A 355 -4.61 18.64 2.71
C ALA A 355 -5.20 19.90 3.36
N LEU A 356 -6.41 20.32 2.97
CA LEU A 356 -7.09 21.46 3.58
C LEU A 356 -7.65 21.17 4.98
N ILE A 357 -8.12 19.94 5.23
CA ILE A 357 -8.53 19.47 6.57
C ILE A 357 -7.30 19.50 7.49
N GLN A 358 -6.21 18.86 7.09
CA GLN A 358 -4.93 18.81 7.83
C GLN A 358 -4.38 20.21 8.09
N GLN A 359 -4.41 21.11 7.09
CA GLN A 359 -3.99 22.51 7.24
C GLN A 359 -4.84 23.29 8.25
N LYS A 360 -6.16 23.02 8.30
CA LYS A 360 -7.08 23.66 9.24
C LYS A 360 -6.84 23.17 10.67
N HIS A 361 -6.59 21.87 10.85
CA HIS A 361 -6.30 21.29 12.17
C HIS A 361 -4.89 21.59 12.66
N HIS A 362 -3.92 21.71 11.75
CA HIS A 362 -2.52 21.97 12.07
C HIS A 362 -1.96 23.10 11.19
N PRO A 363 -2.12 24.38 11.60
CA PRO A 363 -1.74 25.53 10.77
C PRO A 363 -0.27 25.56 10.32
N ARG A 364 0.63 24.88 11.02
CA ARG A 364 2.06 24.79 10.70
C ARG A 364 2.39 23.76 9.60
N ALA A 365 1.42 22.94 9.19
CA ALA A 365 1.63 21.82 8.26
C ALA A 365 2.08 22.21 6.83
N GLY A 366 2.04 23.49 6.45
CA GLY A 366 2.53 23.94 5.12
C GLY A 366 1.72 23.46 3.90
N TYR A 367 0.62 22.72 4.07
CA TYR A 367 -0.24 22.25 2.98
C TYR A 367 -0.81 23.39 2.12
N ALA A 368 -1.08 24.57 2.69
CA ALA A 368 -1.48 25.73 1.90
C ALA A 368 -0.40 26.11 0.88
N LYS A 369 0.87 26.13 1.28
CA LYS A 369 2.00 26.38 0.37
C LYS A 369 2.11 25.27 -0.68
N GLN A 370 1.92 24.01 -0.27
CA GLN A 370 1.92 22.87 -1.19
C GLN A 370 0.84 23.00 -2.27
N LEU A 371 -0.40 23.28 -1.88
CA LEU A 371 -1.55 23.39 -2.77
C LEU A 371 -1.49 24.61 -3.70
N TYR A 372 -1.13 25.79 -3.18
CA TYR A 372 -1.21 27.04 -3.95
C TYR A 372 0.08 27.43 -4.68
N TRP A 373 1.23 26.81 -4.37
CA TRP A 373 2.50 27.12 -5.02
C TRP A 373 3.17 25.92 -5.68
N HIS A 374 3.38 24.83 -4.94
CA HIS A 374 4.16 23.69 -5.46
C HIS A 374 3.39 22.90 -6.51
N ILE A 375 2.12 22.59 -6.25
CA ILE A 375 1.27 21.84 -7.18
C ILE A 375 1.06 22.58 -8.52
N PRO A 376 0.71 23.87 -8.56
CA PRO A 376 0.61 24.60 -9.82
C PRO A 376 1.90 24.60 -10.64
N LYS A 377 3.06 24.77 -9.99
CA LYS A 377 4.37 24.70 -10.66
C LYS A 377 4.64 23.31 -11.23
N TYR A 378 4.37 22.26 -10.45
CA TYR A 378 4.54 20.87 -10.87
C TYR A 378 3.65 20.52 -12.07
N TYR A 379 2.35 20.78 -11.99
CA TYR A 379 1.42 20.52 -13.08
C TYR A 379 1.69 21.39 -14.31
N GLY A 380 2.15 22.63 -14.14
CA GLY A 380 2.61 23.47 -15.24
C GLY A 380 3.83 22.90 -15.98
N SER A 381 4.70 22.17 -15.28
CA SER A 381 5.81 21.42 -15.91
C SER A 381 5.31 20.20 -16.67
N LEU A 382 4.40 19.42 -16.08
CA LEU A 382 3.82 18.25 -16.73
C LEU A 382 3.00 18.59 -17.97
N LEU A 383 2.24 19.69 -17.94
CA LEU A 383 1.48 20.19 -19.09
C LEU A 383 2.41 20.52 -20.27
N ARG A 384 3.55 21.18 -20.00
CA ARG A 384 4.56 21.47 -21.01
C ARG A 384 5.20 20.20 -21.57
N ALA A 385 5.55 19.25 -20.70
CA ALA A 385 6.15 17.98 -21.11
C ALA A 385 5.18 17.07 -21.89
N GLY A 386 3.89 17.14 -21.60
CA GLY A 386 2.86 16.34 -22.28
C GLY A 386 2.39 16.90 -23.61
N PHE A 387 2.55 18.21 -23.84
CA PHE A 387 2.06 18.86 -25.07
C PHE A 387 2.83 18.37 -26.32
N PRO A 388 2.16 18.17 -27.47
CA PRO A 388 0.72 18.28 -27.70
C PRO A 388 -0.07 16.96 -27.53
N ARG A 389 0.61 15.82 -27.33
CA ARG A 389 -0.01 14.49 -27.51
C ARG A 389 -0.51 13.82 -26.23
N PHE A 390 0.03 14.18 -25.07
CA PHE A 390 -0.33 13.68 -23.74
C PHE A 390 -0.37 12.14 -23.66
N THR A 391 0.73 11.48 -24.01
CA THR A 391 0.84 10.01 -24.04
C THR A 391 1.18 9.41 -22.67
N PHE A 392 0.90 8.11 -22.50
CA PHE A 392 1.21 7.30 -21.31
C PHE A 392 0.88 8.02 -19.99
N ARG A 393 1.89 8.40 -19.19
CA ARG A 393 1.74 9.13 -17.92
C ARG A 393 0.85 10.37 -18.01
N ASN A 394 0.93 11.10 -19.11
CA ASN A 394 0.24 12.38 -19.27
C ASN A 394 -1.24 12.22 -19.65
N ARG A 395 -1.71 10.99 -19.90
CA ARG A 395 -3.13 10.73 -20.20
C ARG A 395 -4.05 11.06 -19.03
N THR A 396 -3.59 10.92 -17.79
CA THR A 396 -4.36 11.19 -16.57
C THR A 396 -4.34 12.65 -16.14
N LEU A 397 -3.50 13.49 -16.74
CA LEU A 397 -3.19 14.85 -16.29
C LEU A 397 -4.44 15.73 -16.12
N TRP A 398 -5.38 15.66 -17.07
CA TRP A 398 -6.63 16.40 -16.98
C TRP A 398 -7.56 15.88 -15.88
N ALA A 399 -7.56 14.57 -15.61
CA ALA A 399 -8.34 14.00 -14.51
C ALA A 399 -7.76 14.45 -13.16
N GLU A 400 -6.43 14.53 -13.06
CA GLU A 400 -5.74 15.04 -11.87
C GLU A 400 -6.11 16.49 -11.57
N LEU A 401 -5.98 17.38 -12.56
CA LEU A 401 -6.31 18.80 -12.42
C LEU A 401 -7.79 19.02 -12.06
N LYS A 402 -8.70 18.29 -12.72
CA LYS A 402 -10.13 18.34 -12.39
C LYS A 402 -10.40 17.83 -10.98
N GLY A 403 -9.69 16.79 -10.54
CA GLY A 403 -9.77 16.26 -9.18
C GLY A 403 -9.33 17.29 -8.15
N ILE A 404 -8.23 18.01 -8.37
CA ILE A 404 -7.78 19.09 -7.48
C ILE A 404 -8.86 20.15 -7.32
N VAL A 405 -9.43 20.65 -8.42
CA VAL A 405 -10.49 21.66 -8.39
C VAL A 405 -11.74 21.14 -7.68
N ASN A 406 -12.11 19.88 -7.94
CA ASN A 406 -13.23 19.25 -7.26
C ASN A 406 -13.00 19.13 -5.74
N GLY A 407 -11.80 18.77 -5.31
CA GLY A 407 -11.46 18.68 -3.90
C GLY A 407 -11.52 20.03 -3.18
N LEU A 408 -11.07 21.12 -3.84
CA LEU A 408 -11.26 22.48 -3.31
C LEU A 408 -12.74 22.77 -3.10
N LYS A 409 -13.57 22.54 -4.13
CA LYS A 409 -15.02 22.76 -4.08
C LYS A 409 -15.66 21.93 -2.95
N TYR A 410 -15.38 20.63 -2.92
CA TYR A 410 -15.93 19.71 -1.93
C TYR A 410 -15.59 20.14 -0.50
N TYR A 411 -14.32 20.51 -0.25
CA TYR A 411 -13.91 21.02 1.06
C TYR A 411 -14.74 22.23 1.49
N TYR A 412 -14.90 23.25 0.64
CA TYR A 412 -15.64 24.45 1.04
C TYR A 412 -17.14 24.19 1.28
N GLU A 413 -17.72 23.24 0.58
CA GLU A 413 -19.11 22.78 0.78
C GLU A 413 -19.28 22.00 2.10
N HIS A 414 -18.26 21.24 2.53
CA HIS A 414 -18.38 20.27 3.62
C HIS A 414 -17.55 20.62 4.89
N ARG A 415 -16.73 21.68 4.87
CA ARG A 415 -15.80 22.06 5.97
C ARG A 415 -16.46 22.35 7.32
N ASN A 416 -17.76 22.63 7.31
CA ASN A 416 -18.58 22.92 8.50
C ASN A 416 -19.38 21.70 8.97
N GLN A 417 -19.37 20.59 8.22
CA GLN A 417 -19.99 19.35 8.68
C GLN A 417 -19.16 18.80 9.84
N PRO A 418 -19.79 18.52 11.00
CA PRO A 418 -19.10 17.88 12.11
C PRO A 418 -18.71 16.46 11.70
N SER A 419 -17.42 16.14 11.78
CA SER A 419 -16.98 14.75 11.65
C SER A 419 -17.36 14.00 12.93
N GLN A 420 -17.93 12.81 12.77
CA GLN A 420 -18.23 11.95 13.91
C GLN A 420 -16.95 11.36 14.52
N SER A 421 -15.81 11.50 13.82
CA SER A 421 -14.52 10.97 14.25
C SER A 421 -13.92 11.60 15.51
N HIS A 422 -14.31 12.83 15.86
CA HIS A 422 -13.77 13.58 17.00
C HIS A 422 -14.70 13.63 18.23
N ASN A 423 -15.88 13.01 18.15
CA ASN A 423 -16.88 13.00 19.22
C ASN A 423 -16.90 11.63 19.92
N GLN A 424 -15.83 11.26 20.61
CA GLN A 424 -15.85 10.25 21.68
C GLN A 424 -14.90 10.64 22.81
#